data_AF-S6HTP4-F1
#
_entry.id   AF-S6HTP4-F1
#
_cell.length_a   1.000
_cell.length_b   1.000
_cell.length_c   1.000
_cell.angle_alpha   90.00
_cell.angle_beta   90.00
_cell.angle_gamma   90.00
#
_symmetry.space_group_name_H-M   'P 1'
#
loop_
_entity.id
_entity.type
_entity.pdbx_description
1 polymer ?
#
loop_
_entity_poly.entity_id
_entity_poly.type
_entity_poly.pdbx_seq_one_letter_code
_entity_poly.pdbx_strand_id
1 'polypeptide(L)'
;MNTISTSAGLTTSASTYSVQTASAAYGQKRPAYDDSATQQTGNEDAVSFSRTASDYSSAIGSNAPYFPIRSGMNADALILGVSRPGTVSSSKDKTFTEVATDARKRMDDKYALMNASGKPYDKSDQDRNSLMGDLDRRSLNAVATNKDGKFTAEEQDAAKGLMRQQSRLATGYYVGPDDQKKGWKDPFANDPVGRANAALSFLEGMSPEEKATPEWLSQHQTLQSALAQVDQTDPTRAAPKKHFPILAEILAESGSYFD
;
A
#
# COMPACT_ATOMS: atom_id res chain seq x y z
N MET A 1 -53.00 -18.43 17.08
CA MET A 1 -51.74 -17.68 17.29
C MET A 1 -50.60 -18.56 16.81
N ASN A 2 -49.84 -18.05 15.83
CA ASN A 2 -48.43 -18.29 15.47
C ASN A 2 -47.90 -19.73 15.32
N THR A 3 -47.04 -20.11 14.37
CA THR A 3 -46.55 -19.63 13.05
C THR A 3 -45.64 -20.78 12.59
N ILE A 4 -45.73 -21.19 11.33
CA ILE A 4 -44.79 -22.12 10.69
C ILE A 4 -43.50 -21.35 10.36
N SER A 5 -42.32 -21.95 10.54
CA SER A 5 -41.11 -21.51 9.85
C SER A 5 -40.19 -22.70 9.55
N THR A 6 -40.11 -22.97 8.26
CA THR A 6 -39.35 -24.02 7.60
C THR A 6 -37.94 -23.50 7.31
N SER A 7 -36.92 -24.27 7.67
CA SER A 7 -35.52 -24.00 7.30
C SER A 7 -35.24 -24.49 5.88
N ALA A 8 -34.92 -23.58 4.96
CA ALA A 8 -34.41 -23.90 3.63
C ALA A 8 -32.95 -23.43 3.53
N GLY A 9 -32.06 -24.37 3.16
CA GLY A 9 -30.64 -24.12 2.99
C GLY A 9 -30.32 -23.29 1.76
N LEU A 10 -29.22 -22.55 1.84
CA LEU A 10 -28.63 -21.84 0.71
C LEU A 10 -27.23 -22.41 0.47
N THR A 11 -27.10 -23.12 -0.65
CA THR A 11 -25.87 -23.62 -1.23
C THR A 11 -25.06 -22.44 -1.81
N THR A 12 -23.81 -22.29 -1.38
CA THR A 12 -22.86 -21.31 -1.93
C THR A 12 -22.14 -21.90 -3.14
N SER A 13 -22.47 -21.41 -4.33
CA SER A 13 -21.80 -21.73 -5.58
C SER A 13 -20.46 -21.00 -5.66
N ALA A 14 -19.36 -21.73 -5.76
CA ALA A 14 -18.04 -21.18 -6.04
C ALA A 14 -17.90 -20.91 -7.54
N SER A 15 -17.82 -19.63 -7.93
CA SER A 15 -17.47 -19.23 -9.30
C SER A 15 -15.98 -18.92 -9.38
N THR A 16 -15.24 -19.80 -10.03
CA THR A 16 -13.86 -19.58 -10.45
C THR A 16 -13.83 -18.57 -11.61
N TYR A 17 -13.18 -17.42 -11.42
CA TYR A 17 -12.92 -16.47 -12.49
C TYR A 17 -11.43 -16.51 -12.88
N SER A 18 -11.16 -16.92 -14.11
CA SER A 18 -9.87 -16.75 -14.78
C SER A 18 -9.73 -15.29 -15.23
N VAL A 19 -8.70 -14.60 -14.75
CA VAL A 19 -8.38 -13.23 -15.19
C VAL A 19 -7.58 -13.30 -16.49
N GLN A 20 -8.16 -12.78 -17.56
CA GLN A 20 -7.51 -12.61 -18.85
C GLN A 20 -6.94 -11.18 -18.89
N THR A 21 -5.61 -11.07 -18.88
CA THR A 21 -4.90 -9.78 -18.91
C THR A 21 -4.98 -9.18 -20.30
N ALA A 22 -5.68 -8.05 -20.45
CA ALA A 22 -5.60 -7.18 -21.62
C ALA A 22 -5.01 -5.83 -21.21
N SER A 23 -3.81 -5.56 -21.68
CA SER A 23 -3.13 -4.27 -21.57
C SER A 23 -3.79 -3.24 -22.50
N ALA A 24 -4.31 -2.14 -21.97
CA ALA A 24 -4.78 -1.01 -22.77
C ALA A 24 -3.99 0.25 -22.40
N ALA A 25 -3.40 0.86 -23.43
CA ALA A 25 -2.57 2.05 -23.39
C ALA A 25 -3.36 3.33 -23.12
N TYR A 26 -2.63 4.32 -22.60
CA TYR A 26 -3.04 5.64 -22.12
C TYR A 26 -3.90 6.48 -23.09
N GLY A 27 -4.86 7.21 -22.51
CA GLY A 27 -5.54 8.36 -23.13
C GLY A 27 -6.27 9.20 -22.08
N GLN A 28 -5.63 10.26 -21.58
CA GLN A 28 -6.26 11.25 -20.70
C GLN A 28 -7.25 12.15 -21.46
N LYS A 29 -8.50 12.22 -21.01
CA LYS A 29 -9.31 13.46 -20.98
C LYS A 29 -10.30 13.41 -19.81
N ARG A 30 -10.22 14.40 -18.91
CA ARG A 30 -11.22 14.67 -17.87
C ARG A 30 -12.43 15.39 -18.49
N PRO A 31 -13.66 15.07 -18.08
CA PRO A 31 -14.74 16.05 -18.05
C PRO A 31 -15.11 16.40 -16.60
N ALA A 32 -15.49 17.66 -16.39
CA ALA A 32 -16.08 18.16 -15.15
C ALA A 32 -17.41 17.43 -14.88
N TYR A 33 -17.67 17.08 -13.62
CA TYR A 33 -18.92 16.44 -13.21
C TYR A 33 -19.85 17.51 -12.62
N ASP A 34 -20.89 17.84 -13.37
CA ASP A 34 -22.12 18.46 -12.89
C ASP A 34 -23.05 17.33 -12.41
N ASP A 35 -23.65 17.53 -11.25
CA ASP A 35 -24.44 16.53 -10.54
C ASP A 35 -25.89 16.60 -11.01
N SER A 36 -26.26 15.76 -11.98
CA SER A 36 -27.66 15.48 -12.31
C SER A 36 -27.79 14.20 -13.13
N ALA A 37 -28.40 13.19 -12.52
CA ALA A 37 -28.76 11.93 -13.16
C ALA A 37 -29.97 12.11 -14.10
N THR A 38 -29.83 11.68 -15.36
CA THR A 38 -30.95 11.17 -16.17
C THR A 38 -30.43 10.17 -17.22
N GLN A 39 -31.13 9.04 -17.31
CA GLN A 39 -30.92 7.91 -18.24
C GLN A 39 -31.17 8.31 -19.70
N GLN A 40 -30.38 7.77 -20.65
CA GLN A 40 -30.92 6.98 -21.77
C GLN A 40 -29.86 6.35 -22.70
N THR A 41 -30.02 5.03 -22.86
CA THR A 41 -29.87 4.18 -24.07
C THR A 41 -28.55 4.11 -24.85
N GLY A 42 -27.95 2.91 -24.80
CA GLY A 42 -27.01 2.37 -25.79
C GLY A 42 -26.35 1.10 -25.25
N ASN A 43 -26.59 -0.06 -25.87
CA ASN A 43 -26.06 -1.35 -25.44
C ASN A 43 -24.53 -1.36 -25.39
N GLU A 44 -23.97 -1.30 -24.18
CA GLU A 44 -22.73 -1.97 -23.80
C GLU A 44 -22.96 -2.50 -22.37
N ASP A 45 -22.59 -3.76 -22.12
CA ASP A 45 -22.56 -4.37 -20.78
C ASP A 45 -21.51 -3.66 -19.90
N ALA A 46 -21.78 -2.40 -19.56
CA ALA A 46 -20.91 -1.59 -18.74
C ALA A 46 -21.15 -1.97 -17.28
N VAL A 47 -20.34 -2.90 -16.78
CA VAL A 47 -20.29 -3.23 -15.36
C VAL A 47 -19.81 -1.99 -14.60
N SER A 48 -20.73 -1.32 -13.91
CA SER A 48 -20.39 -0.15 -13.08
C SER A 48 -19.70 -0.61 -11.80
N PHE A 49 -18.41 -0.31 -11.66
CA PHE A 49 -17.67 -0.56 -10.43
C PHE A 49 -17.89 0.57 -9.42
N SER A 50 -17.86 0.24 -8.13
CA SER A 50 -17.82 1.27 -7.09
C SER A 50 -16.57 2.15 -7.26
N ARG A 51 -16.67 3.45 -6.95
CA ARG A 51 -15.52 4.38 -6.99
C ARG A 51 -14.32 3.84 -6.21
N THR A 52 -14.57 3.22 -5.04
CA THR A 52 -13.54 2.59 -4.22
C THR A 52 -12.75 1.51 -4.98
N ALA A 53 -13.43 0.68 -5.77
CA ALA A 53 -12.79 -0.36 -6.56
C ALA A 53 -11.95 0.23 -7.70
N SER A 54 -12.47 1.25 -8.39
CA SER A 54 -11.72 1.97 -9.43
C SER A 54 -10.46 2.64 -8.88
N ASP A 55 -10.55 3.22 -7.69
CA ASP A 55 -9.41 3.84 -7.03
C ASP A 55 -8.36 2.81 -6.60
N TYR A 56 -8.78 1.66 -6.04
CA TYR A 56 -7.85 0.57 -5.68
C TYR A 56 -7.12 0.06 -6.91
N SER A 57 -7.87 -0.21 -7.99
CA SER A 57 -7.28 -0.66 -9.25
C SER A 57 -6.25 0.34 -9.79
N SER A 58 -6.58 1.64 -9.74
CA SER A 58 -5.68 2.71 -10.18
C SER A 58 -4.42 2.80 -9.31
N ALA A 59 -4.57 2.71 -7.97
CA ALA A 59 -3.47 2.74 -7.03
C ALA A 59 -2.51 1.54 -7.23
N ILE A 60 -3.07 0.34 -7.40
CA ILE A 60 -2.29 -0.88 -7.70
C ILE A 60 -1.57 -0.72 -9.04
N GLY A 61 -2.28 -0.36 -10.10
CA GLY A 61 -1.71 -0.24 -11.44
C GLY A 61 -0.58 0.79 -11.52
N SER A 62 -0.70 1.92 -10.82
CA SER A 62 0.32 2.97 -10.81
C SER A 62 1.62 2.58 -10.10
N ASN A 63 1.59 1.61 -9.19
CA ASN A 63 2.72 1.21 -8.36
C ASN A 63 3.26 -0.19 -8.68
N ALA A 64 2.50 -1.04 -9.37
CA ALA A 64 2.90 -2.41 -9.72
C ALA A 64 4.30 -2.54 -10.36
N PRO A 65 4.76 -1.63 -11.24
CA PRO A 65 6.12 -1.72 -11.81
C PRO A 65 7.25 -1.67 -10.76
N TYR A 66 6.99 -1.11 -9.57
CA TYR A 66 7.98 -1.02 -8.50
C TYR A 66 8.02 -2.25 -7.59
N PHE A 67 7.07 -3.19 -7.77
CA PHE A 67 6.96 -4.42 -6.99
C PHE A 67 6.94 -5.63 -7.94
N PRO A 68 8.09 -5.97 -8.57
CA PRO A 68 8.16 -7.20 -9.35
C PRO A 68 7.81 -8.39 -8.48
N ILE A 69 7.05 -9.34 -9.02
CA ILE A 69 6.65 -10.58 -8.35
C ILE A 69 6.84 -11.77 -9.26
N ARG A 70 6.90 -12.97 -8.67
CA ARG A 70 6.89 -14.23 -9.41
C ARG A 70 5.59 -14.37 -10.20
N SER A 71 5.70 -14.96 -11.38
CA SER A 71 4.52 -15.27 -12.19
C SER A 71 3.53 -16.14 -11.40
N GLY A 72 2.25 -15.78 -11.44
CA GLY A 72 1.18 -16.49 -10.72
C GLY A 72 1.05 -16.13 -9.24
N MET A 73 1.86 -15.21 -8.69
CA MET A 73 1.66 -14.65 -7.35
C MET A 73 0.98 -13.28 -7.41
N ASN A 74 0.59 -12.74 -6.26
CA ASN A 74 -0.09 -11.45 -6.12
C ASN A 74 0.69 -10.53 -5.17
N ALA A 75 0.58 -9.21 -5.36
CA ALA A 75 1.12 -8.21 -4.45
C ALA A 75 0.17 -7.02 -4.22
N ASP A 76 -1.12 -7.19 -4.44
CA ASP A 76 -2.08 -6.07 -4.44
C ASP A 76 -2.16 -5.42 -3.05
N ALA A 77 -2.18 -6.21 -1.98
CA ALA A 77 -2.21 -5.69 -0.61
C ALA A 77 -0.92 -4.91 -0.27
N LEU A 78 0.22 -5.45 -0.68
CA LEU A 78 1.52 -4.80 -0.54
C LEU A 78 1.59 -3.49 -1.33
N ILE A 79 1.17 -3.49 -2.59
CA ILE A 79 1.22 -2.34 -3.48
C ILE A 79 0.26 -1.25 -3.00
N LEU A 80 -0.95 -1.63 -2.57
CA LEU A 80 -1.97 -0.69 -2.09
C LEU A 80 -1.50 0.10 -0.87
N GLY A 81 -0.62 -0.48 -0.05
CA GLY A 81 -0.01 0.19 1.09
C GLY A 81 0.85 1.42 0.75
N VAL A 82 1.21 1.63 -0.53
CA VAL A 82 1.85 2.88 -0.99
C VAL A 82 0.87 4.06 -0.87
N SER A 83 -0.32 3.93 -1.45
CA SER A 83 -1.27 5.04 -1.54
C SER A 83 -2.32 5.03 -0.42
N ARG A 84 -2.53 3.87 0.21
CA ARG A 84 -3.55 3.64 1.25
C ARG A 84 -2.98 2.75 2.36
N PRO A 85 -2.01 3.25 3.16
CA PRO A 85 -1.34 2.47 4.20
C PRO A 85 -2.28 1.92 5.29
N GLY A 86 -3.49 2.49 5.42
CA GLY A 86 -4.52 2.06 6.38
C GLY A 86 -5.53 1.06 5.83
N THR A 87 -5.44 0.69 4.55
CA THR A 87 -6.34 -0.35 4.01
C THR A 87 -6.02 -1.68 4.67
N VAL A 88 -7.06 -2.29 5.25
CA VAL A 88 -6.98 -3.62 5.87
C VAL A 88 -7.51 -4.70 4.93
N SER A 89 -6.72 -5.75 4.75
CA SER A 89 -7.09 -6.97 4.02
C SER A 89 -6.75 -8.19 4.88
N SER A 90 -5.48 -8.59 4.94
CA SER A 90 -5.00 -9.67 5.80
C SER A 90 -5.20 -9.38 7.30
N SER A 91 -5.19 -8.11 7.71
CA SER A 91 -5.35 -7.69 9.11
C SER A 91 -6.78 -7.34 9.54
N LYS A 92 -7.75 -7.43 8.63
CA LYS A 92 -9.14 -7.02 8.89
C LYS A 92 -9.73 -7.80 10.07
N ASP A 93 -10.36 -7.05 10.99
CA ASP A 93 -11.08 -7.54 12.18
C ASP A 93 -10.23 -8.41 13.12
N LYS A 94 -8.89 -8.22 13.12
CA LYS A 94 -7.93 -8.96 13.95
C LYS A 94 -7.26 -8.07 14.99
N THR A 95 -7.04 -8.63 16.18
CA THR A 95 -6.07 -8.12 17.15
C THR A 95 -4.64 -8.23 16.59
N PHE A 96 -3.69 -7.46 17.12
CA PHE A 96 -2.32 -7.47 16.57
C PHE A 96 -1.63 -8.84 16.68
N THR A 97 -1.94 -9.62 17.73
CA THR A 97 -1.48 -11.01 17.89
C THR A 97 -2.06 -11.94 16.80
N GLU A 98 -3.34 -11.78 16.47
CA GLU A 98 -3.98 -12.53 15.37
C GLU A 98 -3.44 -12.12 14.01
N VAL A 99 -3.14 -10.83 13.81
CA VAL A 99 -2.45 -10.33 12.61
C VAL A 99 -1.10 -11.01 12.43
N ALA A 100 -0.28 -11.09 13.48
CA ALA A 100 1.02 -11.76 13.43
C ALA A 100 0.88 -13.26 13.09
N THR A 101 -0.12 -13.92 13.67
CA THR A 101 -0.39 -15.35 13.41
C THR A 101 -0.85 -15.59 11.97
N ASP A 102 -1.76 -14.76 11.45
CA ASP A 102 -2.22 -14.84 10.06
C ASP A 102 -1.10 -14.52 9.06
N ALA A 103 -0.26 -13.51 9.34
CA ALA A 103 0.88 -13.16 8.52
C ALA A 103 1.90 -14.32 8.43
N ARG A 104 2.25 -14.95 9.55
CA ARG A 104 3.12 -16.15 9.57
C ARG A 104 2.55 -17.25 8.68
N LYS A 105 1.26 -17.57 8.85
CA LYS A 105 0.60 -18.60 8.04
C LYS A 105 0.68 -18.30 6.54
N ARG A 106 0.38 -17.05 6.13
CA ARG A 106 0.45 -16.64 4.72
C ARG A 106 1.86 -16.76 4.16
N MET A 107 2.87 -16.34 4.93
CA MET A 107 4.27 -16.46 4.54
C MET A 107 4.68 -17.93 4.38
N ASP A 108 4.26 -18.81 5.30
CA ASP A 108 4.49 -20.25 5.20
C ASP A 108 3.85 -20.84 3.93
N ASP A 109 2.61 -20.46 3.62
CA ASP A 109 1.92 -20.89 2.40
C ASP A 109 2.69 -20.44 1.14
N LYS A 110 3.24 -19.21 1.13
CA LYS A 110 4.06 -18.70 0.02
C LYS A 110 5.41 -19.42 -0.08
N TYR A 111 6.10 -19.66 1.02
CA TYR A 111 7.32 -20.46 1.02
C TYR A 111 7.08 -21.86 0.45
N ALA A 112 5.99 -22.51 0.86
CA ALA A 112 5.60 -23.81 0.32
C ALA A 112 5.33 -23.75 -1.19
N LEU A 113 4.62 -22.72 -1.67
CA LEU A 113 4.38 -22.50 -3.10
C LEU A 113 5.68 -22.29 -3.89
N MET A 114 6.61 -21.50 -3.36
CA MET A 114 7.92 -21.28 -3.98
C MET A 114 8.70 -22.60 -4.07
N ASN A 115 8.77 -23.36 -2.98
CA ASN A 115 9.44 -24.66 -2.95
C ASN A 115 8.81 -25.65 -3.95
N ALA A 116 7.47 -25.73 -3.99
CA ALA A 116 6.74 -26.62 -4.90
C ALA A 116 6.96 -26.26 -6.39
N SER A 117 7.29 -25.00 -6.70
CA SER A 117 7.62 -24.59 -8.07
C SER A 117 9.03 -24.98 -8.51
N GLY A 118 9.81 -25.66 -7.65
CA GLY A 118 11.21 -26.04 -7.92
C GLY A 118 12.20 -24.88 -7.81
N LYS A 119 11.74 -23.71 -7.35
CA LYS A 119 12.55 -22.51 -7.13
C LYS A 119 12.30 -22.01 -5.71
N PRO A 120 13.02 -22.49 -4.70
CA PRO A 120 12.92 -21.97 -3.33
C PRO A 120 13.14 -20.45 -3.26
N TYR A 121 12.75 -19.84 -2.14
CA TYR A 121 12.96 -18.42 -1.89
C TYR A 121 14.46 -18.07 -1.93
N ASP A 122 14.84 -17.08 -2.73
CA ASP A 122 16.24 -16.68 -2.99
C ASP A 122 16.60 -15.28 -2.49
N LYS A 123 15.68 -14.61 -1.79
CA LYS A 123 15.84 -13.26 -1.22
C LYS A 123 15.93 -12.13 -2.25
N SER A 124 15.71 -12.40 -3.53
CA SER A 124 15.58 -11.34 -4.54
C SER A 124 14.41 -10.40 -4.21
N ASP A 125 14.43 -9.19 -4.77
CA ASP A 125 13.28 -8.27 -4.64
C ASP A 125 11.98 -8.92 -5.13
N GLN A 126 12.06 -9.70 -6.22
CA GLN A 126 10.92 -10.43 -6.77
C GLN A 126 10.35 -11.42 -5.75
N ASP A 127 11.21 -12.19 -5.10
CA ASP A 127 10.83 -13.18 -4.10
C ASP A 127 10.30 -12.53 -2.82
N ARG A 128 10.96 -11.48 -2.34
CA ARG A 128 10.54 -10.71 -1.17
C ARG A 128 9.13 -10.16 -1.37
N ASN A 129 8.88 -9.52 -2.52
CA ASN A 129 7.56 -8.97 -2.85
C ASN A 129 6.51 -10.08 -3.00
N SER A 130 6.90 -11.25 -3.52
CA SER A 130 6.00 -12.40 -3.70
C SER A 130 5.63 -13.08 -2.39
N LEU A 131 6.59 -13.17 -1.46
CA LEU A 131 6.41 -13.73 -0.13
C LEU A 131 5.43 -12.90 0.70
N MET A 132 5.56 -11.57 0.61
CA MET A 132 4.80 -10.62 1.44
C MET A 132 3.68 -9.91 0.69
N GLY A 133 3.43 -10.27 -0.57
CA GLY A 133 2.53 -9.56 -1.46
C GLY A 133 1.06 -9.52 -0.98
N ASP A 134 0.65 -10.56 -0.26
CA ASP A 134 -0.69 -10.67 0.32
C ASP A 134 -0.82 -9.99 1.70
N LEU A 135 0.26 -9.40 2.22
CA LEU A 135 0.27 -8.73 3.51
C LEU A 135 -0.06 -7.25 3.33
N ASP A 136 -1.13 -6.79 3.98
CA ASP A 136 -1.33 -5.35 4.17
C ASP A 136 -0.27 -4.73 5.09
N ARG A 137 -0.17 -3.40 5.12
CA ARG A 137 0.88 -2.71 5.87
C ARG A 137 0.86 -3.02 7.37
N ARG A 138 -0.33 -3.19 7.98
CA ARG A 138 -0.44 -3.56 9.40
C ARG A 138 0.13 -4.96 9.64
N SER A 139 -0.07 -5.88 8.70
CA SER A 139 0.53 -7.22 8.73
C SER A 139 2.05 -7.17 8.53
N LEU A 140 2.55 -6.33 7.62
CA LEU A 140 3.99 -6.06 7.50
C LEU A 140 4.57 -5.50 8.80
N ASN A 141 3.85 -4.62 9.51
CA ASN A 141 4.30 -4.09 10.80
C ASN A 141 4.42 -5.19 11.86
N ALA A 142 3.48 -6.15 11.90
CA ALA A 142 3.58 -7.31 12.79
C ALA A 142 4.82 -8.16 12.50
N VAL A 143 5.17 -8.33 11.21
CA VAL A 143 6.41 -9.01 10.79
C VAL A 143 7.63 -8.20 11.21
N ALA A 144 7.67 -6.91 10.86
CA ALA A 144 8.79 -6.00 11.09
C ALA A 144 9.15 -5.82 12.57
N THR A 145 8.14 -5.82 13.45
CA THR A 145 8.31 -5.69 14.92
C THR A 145 8.47 -7.04 15.62
N ASN A 146 8.54 -8.13 14.86
CA ASN A 146 8.59 -9.50 15.35
C ASN A 146 7.51 -9.80 16.40
N LYS A 147 6.26 -9.41 16.12
CA LYS A 147 5.18 -9.58 17.09
C LYS A 147 5.07 -11.04 17.52
N ASP A 148 5.19 -11.26 18.84
CA ASP A 148 5.19 -12.57 19.50
C ASP A 148 6.32 -13.53 19.07
N GLY A 149 7.43 -13.01 18.54
CA GLY A 149 8.62 -13.80 18.24
C GLY A 149 8.47 -14.79 17.08
N LYS A 150 7.53 -14.55 16.15
CA LYS A 150 7.15 -15.49 15.08
C LYS A 150 8.00 -15.38 13.81
N PHE A 151 8.84 -14.35 13.71
CA PHE A 151 9.52 -13.99 12.48
C PHE A 151 11.04 -13.95 12.67
N THR A 152 11.75 -14.48 11.67
CA THR A 152 13.20 -14.42 11.60
C THR A 152 13.69 -12.98 11.41
N ALA A 153 14.96 -12.71 11.71
CA ALA A 153 15.56 -11.38 11.49
C ALA A 153 15.48 -10.98 10.00
N GLU A 154 15.68 -11.92 9.09
CA GLU A 154 15.60 -11.67 7.66
C GLU A 154 14.18 -11.29 7.21
N GLU A 155 13.15 -11.96 7.72
CA GLU A 155 11.75 -11.61 7.45
C GLU A 155 11.41 -10.22 8.02
N GLN A 156 11.92 -9.89 9.20
CA GLN A 156 11.77 -8.55 9.77
C GLN A 156 12.40 -7.48 8.87
N ASP A 157 13.63 -7.69 8.40
CA ASP A 157 14.35 -6.73 7.57
C ASP A 157 13.70 -6.56 6.19
N ALA A 158 13.23 -7.66 5.60
CA ALA A 158 12.41 -7.63 4.39
C ALA A 158 11.13 -6.80 4.58
N ALA A 159 10.39 -7.03 5.68
CA ALA A 159 9.16 -6.28 5.97
C ALA A 159 9.45 -4.78 6.22
N LYS A 160 10.47 -4.45 7.02
CA LYS A 160 10.94 -3.06 7.21
C LYS A 160 11.31 -2.41 5.87
N GLY A 161 12.02 -3.15 5.00
CA GLY A 161 12.38 -2.71 3.65
C GLY A 161 11.17 -2.36 2.79
N LEU A 162 10.16 -3.23 2.78
CA LEU A 162 8.90 -2.99 2.07
C LEU A 162 8.11 -1.82 2.63
N MET A 163 8.03 -1.69 3.96
CA MET A 163 7.37 -0.55 4.61
C MET A 163 8.05 0.77 4.27
N ARG A 164 9.39 0.81 4.22
CA ARG A 164 10.16 1.97 3.75
C ARG A 164 9.91 2.24 2.26
N GLN A 165 9.92 1.20 1.42
CA GLN A 165 9.60 1.33 -0.01
C GLN A 165 8.22 1.97 -0.22
N GLN A 166 7.19 1.52 0.51
CA GLN A 166 5.85 2.13 0.46
C GLN A 166 5.90 3.62 0.79
N SER A 167 6.55 4.00 1.90
CA SER A 167 6.63 5.41 2.33
C SER A 167 7.38 6.31 1.36
N ARG A 168 8.46 5.80 0.75
CA ARG A 168 9.26 6.54 -0.23
C ARG A 168 8.47 6.75 -1.53
N LEU A 169 7.81 5.72 -2.04
CA LEU A 169 6.96 5.85 -3.22
C LEU A 169 5.77 6.81 -2.97
N ALA A 170 5.15 6.73 -1.80
CA ALA A 170 4.04 7.62 -1.40
C ALA A 170 4.44 9.10 -1.39
N THR A 171 5.70 9.37 -1.07
CA THR A 171 6.26 10.72 -0.98
C THR A 171 7.05 11.11 -2.22
N GLY A 172 6.85 10.41 -3.33
CA GLY A 172 7.47 10.72 -4.62
C GLY A 172 8.98 10.55 -4.61
N TYR A 173 9.52 9.58 -3.88
CA TYR A 173 10.89 9.11 -4.04
C TYR A 173 10.92 7.76 -4.72
N TYR A 174 11.74 7.65 -5.75
CA TYR A 174 11.89 6.41 -6.48
C TYR A 174 12.50 5.30 -5.61
N VAL A 175 11.82 4.15 -5.58
CA VAL A 175 12.29 2.87 -5.06
C VAL A 175 11.74 1.76 -5.94
N GLY A 176 12.61 0.99 -6.56
CA GLY A 176 12.20 -0.10 -7.43
C GLY A 176 13.34 -0.59 -8.32
N PRO A 177 13.03 -1.44 -9.31
CA PRO A 177 14.00 -2.02 -10.24
C PRO A 177 14.66 -0.99 -11.17
N ASP A 178 16.00 -1.00 -11.30
CA ASP A 178 16.77 0.04 -12.03
C ASP A 178 16.26 0.38 -13.45
N ASP A 179 15.70 -0.58 -14.16
CA ASP A 179 15.09 -0.38 -15.49
C ASP A 179 13.88 0.56 -15.46
N GLN A 180 13.13 0.59 -14.36
CA GLN A 180 12.00 1.51 -14.16
C GLN A 180 12.45 2.93 -13.79
N LYS A 181 13.67 3.09 -13.27
CA LYS A 181 14.19 4.39 -12.81
C LYS A 181 14.25 5.43 -13.92
N LYS A 182 14.59 5.01 -15.15
CA LYS A 182 14.72 5.91 -16.31
C LYS A 182 13.39 6.54 -16.71
N GLY A 183 12.28 5.83 -16.52
CA GLY A 183 10.93 6.30 -16.85
C GLY A 183 10.24 7.04 -15.70
N TRP A 184 10.80 6.98 -14.50
CA TRP A 184 10.18 7.55 -13.32
C TRP A 184 10.26 9.08 -13.29
N LYS A 185 9.14 9.71 -12.96
CA LYS A 185 9.04 11.16 -12.75
C LYS A 185 8.58 11.42 -11.33
N ASP A 186 9.35 12.24 -10.63
CA ASP A 186 8.98 12.71 -9.30
C ASP A 186 7.74 13.61 -9.38
N PRO A 187 6.59 13.20 -8.80
CA PRO A 187 5.36 13.99 -8.81
C PRO A 187 5.49 15.28 -8.01
N PHE A 188 6.49 15.39 -7.12
CA PHE A 188 6.71 16.52 -6.23
C PHE A 188 8.08 17.19 -6.44
N ALA A 189 8.69 17.06 -7.64
CA ALA A 189 10.04 17.57 -7.93
C ALA A 189 10.23 19.06 -7.57
N ASN A 190 9.19 19.86 -7.77
CA ASN A 190 9.15 21.29 -7.50
C ASN A 190 8.01 21.68 -6.55
N ASP A 191 7.52 20.72 -5.76
CA ASP A 191 6.38 20.90 -4.85
C ASP A 191 6.71 20.34 -3.46
N PRO A 192 7.57 21.02 -2.67
CA PRO A 192 7.94 20.56 -1.33
C PRO A 192 6.74 20.54 -0.38
N VAL A 193 5.77 21.44 -0.55
CA VAL A 193 4.55 21.51 0.27
C VAL A 193 3.65 20.32 -0.05
N GLY A 194 3.42 20.01 -1.33
CA GLY A 194 2.69 18.82 -1.75
C GLY A 194 3.35 17.52 -1.28
N ARG A 195 4.69 17.44 -1.31
CA ARG A 195 5.40 16.28 -0.73
C ARG A 195 5.16 16.15 0.77
N ALA A 196 5.22 17.25 1.51
CA ALA A 196 4.98 17.25 2.96
C ALA A 196 3.55 16.86 3.30
N ASN A 197 2.57 17.34 2.55
CA ASN A 197 1.18 16.92 2.66
C ASN A 197 1.01 15.42 2.37
N ALA A 198 1.65 14.90 1.31
CA ALA A 198 1.63 13.48 1.00
C ALA A 198 2.25 12.62 2.11
N ALA A 199 3.36 13.08 2.70
CA ALA A 199 3.99 12.43 3.85
C ALA A 199 3.07 12.43 5.08
N LEU A 200 2.45 13.57 5.38
CA LEU A 200 1.53 13.69 6.52
C LEU A 200 0.31 12.78 6.34
N SER A 201 -0.32 12.80 5.16
CA SER A 201 -1.44 11.89 4.86
C SER A 201 -1.04 10.42 4.92
N PHE A 202 0.20 10.07 4.53
CA PHE A 202 0.71 8.71 4.68
C PHE A 202 0.82 8.30 6.16
N LEU A 203 1.39 9.16 7.02
CA LEU A 203 1.47 8.93 8.47
C LEU A 203 0.08 8.83 9.10
N GLU A 204 -0.84 9.71 8.74
CA GLU A 204 -2.23 9.69 9.21
C GLU A 204 -2.99 8.45 8.73
N GLY A 205 -2.55 7.82 7.65
CA GLY A 205 -3.11 6.57 7.16
C GLY A 205 -2.53 5.31 7.84
N MET A 206 -1.41 5.40 8.56
CA MET A 206 -0.76 4.23 9.17
C MET A 206 -1.63 3.49 10.20
N SER A 207 -1.24 2.25 10.51
CA SER A 207 -1.93 1.40 11.49
C SER A 207 -1.90 1.98 12.91
N PRO A 208 -2.84 1.60 13.79
CA PRO A 208 -2.82 2.03 15.20
C PRO A 208 -1.51 1.70 15.91
N GLU A 209 -0.92 0.54 15.62
CA GLU A 209 0.34 0.11 16.23
C GLU A 209 1.53 0.98 15.78
N GLU A 210 1.58 1.40 14.51
CA GLU A 210 2.58 2.36 14.04
C GLU A 210 2.38 3.74 14.67
N LYS A 211 1.12 4.21 14.78
CA LYS A 211 0.78 5.52 15.36
C LYS A 211 1.06 5.63 16.86
N ALA A 212 1.14 4.50 17.56
CA ALA A 212 1.47 4.46 18.97
C ALA A 212 2.97 4.66 19.25
N THR A 213 3.81 4.75 18.22
CA THR A 213 5.27 4.89 18.37
C THR A 213 5.70 6.35 18.59
N PRO A 214 6.73 6.62 19.42
CA PRO A 214 7.33 7.95 19.54
C PRO A 214 7.83 8.51 18.20
N GLU A 215 8.35 7.64 17.33
CA GLU A 215 8.86 8.01 16.01
C GLU A 215 7.75 8.59 15.14
N TRP A 216 6.59 7.93 15.08
CA TRP A 216 5.43 8.44 14.36
C TRP A 216 5.02 9.83 14.87
N LEU A 217 4.95 10.01 16.20
CA LEU A 217 4.55 11.29 16.80
C LEU A 217 5.53 12.41 16.42
N SER A 218 6.83 12.15 16.53
CA SER A 218 7.88 13.11 16.16
C SER A 218 7.81 13.51 14.69
N GLN A 219 7.68 12.53 13.79
CA GLN A 219 7.55 12.76 12.35
C GLN A 219 6.29 13.57 12.04
N HIS A 220 5.15 13.17 12.59
CA HIS A 220 3.86 13.83 12.38
C HIS A 220 3.90 15.29 12.86
N GLN A 221 4.37 15.55 14.08
CA GLN A 221 4.48 16.92 14.62
C GLN A 221 5.46 17.79 13.82
N THR A 222 6.57 17.22 13.36
CA THR A 222 7.55 17.93 12.53
C THR A 222 6.90 18.38 11.21
N LEU A 223 6.17 17.50 10.55
CA LEU A 223 5.46 17.81 9.30
C LEU A 223 4.38 18.86 9.51
N GLN A 224 3.56 18.72 10.56
CA GLN A 224 2.52 19.69 10.89
C GLN A 224 3.11 21.07 11.18
N SER A 225 4.21 21.12 11.94
CA SER A 225 4.89 22.39 12.27
C SER A 225 5.50 23.04 11.04
N ALA A 226 6.14 22.25 10.16
CA ALA A 226 6.71 22.74 8.91
C ALA A 226 5.63 23.28 7.98
N LEU A 227 4.50 22.59 7.84
CA LEU A 227 3.36 23.04 7.03
C LEU A 227 2.70 24.30 7.61
N ALA A 228 2.59 24.43 8.93
CA ALA A 228 2.04 25.64 9.56
C ALA A 228 2.91 26.89 9.37
N GLN A 229 4.21 26.71 9.10
CA GLN A 229 5.16 27.81 8.83
C GLN A 229 5.19 28.24 7.36
N VAL A 230 4.50 27.54 6.47
CA VAL A 230 4.37 27.94 5.06
C VAL A 230 3.42 29.13 4.97
N ASP A 231 3.95 30.27 4.55
CA ASP A 231 3.16 31.46 4.25
C ASP A 231 2.22 31.16 3.06
N GLN A 232 0.90 31.12 3.30
CA GLN A 232 -0.10 30.79 2.29
C GLN A 232 -0.21 31.84 1.16
N THR A 233 0.53 32.96 1.25
CA THR A 233 0.48 34.06 0.27
C THR A 233 1.50 33.94 -0.87
N ASP A 234 2.49 33.06 -0.78
CA ASP A 234 3.42 32.75 -1.88
C ASP A 234 3.79 31.26 -1.90
N PRO A 235 3.04 30.42 -2.64
CA PRO A 235 3.29 28.97 -2.73
C PRO A 235 4.60 28.62 -3.47
N THR A 236 5.28 29.60 -4.07
CA THR A 236 6.58 29.42 -4.75
C THR A 236 7.76 29.93 -3.94
N ARG A 237 7.52 30.68 -2.86
CA ARG A 237 8.54 31.04 -1.87
C ARG A 237 8.96 29.74 -1.22
N ALA A 238 10.03 29.16 -1.78
CA ALA A 238 10.68 27.96 -1.26
C ALA A 238 10.68 28.08 0.26
N ALA A 239 9.90 27.21 0.91
CA ALA A 239 9.98 27.13 2.34
C ALA A 239 11.46 27.07 2.70
N PRO A 240 11.91 27.82 3.73
CA PRO A 240 13.33 27.99 3.98
C PRO A 240 13.99 26.63 3.89
N LYS A 241 15.04 26.47 3.05
CA LYS A 241 15.73 25.17 2.84
C LYS A 241 16.16 24.47 4.15
N LYS A 242 16.04 25.17 5.29
CA LYS A 242 16.26 24.73 6.66
C LYS A 242 15.04 24.10 7.36
N HIS A 243 13.81 24.20 6.84
CA HIS A 243 12.57 23.77 7.52
C HIS A 243 11.91 22.53 6.92
N PHE A 244 12.28 22.16 5.69
CA PHE A 244 11.95 20.87 5.10
C PHE A 244 13.25 20.08 4.91
N PRO A 245 13.96 19.69 5.99
CA PRO A 245 14.96 18.64 5.88
C PRO A 245 14.28 17.43 5.22
N ILE A 246 15.02 16.79 4.33
CA ILE A 246 14.50 15.96 3.24
C ILE A 246 13.48 14.98 3.84
N LEU A 247 12.23 15.05 3.39
CA LEU A 247 11.13 14.25 3.94
C LEU A 247 11.40 12.74 3.85
N ALA A 248 12.27 12.33 2.92
CA ALA A 248 12.85 10.98 2.88
C ALA A 248 13.91 10.70 3.96
N GLU A 249 14.73 11.66 4.39
CA GLU A 249 15.65 11.46 5.53
C GLU A 249 14.85 11.23 6.82
N ILE A 250 13.81 12.03 7.08
CA ILE A 250 12.94 11.85 8.25
C ILE A 250 12.25 10.46 8.24
N LEU A 251 11.79 9.99 7.08
CA LEU A 251 11.15 8.67 6.92
C LEU A 251 12.16 7.51 6.81
N ALA A 252 13.44 7.77 6.50
CA ALA A 252 14.48 6.76 6.36
C ALA A 252 15.35 6.58 7.63
N GLU A 253 15.55 7.62 8.43
CA GLU A 253 16.32 7.58 9.68
C GLU A 253 15.64 6.76 10.80
N SER A 254 14.32 6.54 10.71
CA SER A 254 13.58 5.70 11.67
C SER A 254 13.93 4.20 11.63
N GLY A 255 14.86 3.78 10.76
CA GLY A 255 15.40 2.42 10.72
C GLY A 255 16.77 2.25 11.35
N SER A 256 17.45 3.32 11.78
CA SER A 256 18.88 3.31 12.13
C SER A 256 19.19 3.09 13.63
N TYR A 257 18.18 3.02 14.50
CA TYR A 257 18.39 2.90 15.96
C TYR A 257 18.10 1.50 16.53
N PHE A 258 17.99 0.50 15.66
CA PHE A 258 17.99 -0.91 16.05
C PHE A 258 19.35 -1.55 15.76
N ASP A 259 20.38 -1.02 16.43
CA ASP A 259 21.63 -1.70 16.76
C ASP A 259 21.93 -1.44 18.25
#